data_AF-A0A2K9PBP9-F1
#
_entry.id   AF-A0A2K9PBP9-F1
#
_cell.length_a   1.000
_cell.length_b   1.000
_cell.length_c   1.000
_cell.angle_alpha   90.00
_cell.angle_beta   90.00
_cell.angle_gamma   90.00
#
_symmetry.space_group_name_H-M   'P 1'
#
loop_
_entity.id
_entity.type
_entity.pdbx_description
1 polymer ?
#
loop_
_entity_poly.entity_id
_entity_poly.type
_entity_poly.pdbx_seq_one_letter_code
_entity_poly.pdbx_strand_id
1 'polypeptide(L)'
;MKDSGRPVAWINADNGQRVMIMLEEASTATCIRKGLVNPAEKEYPGQTGKAFALHMLNVCFSGDDISSEGLDVMNSIFRDGVTNFLAQEKSNG
;
A
#
# COMPACT_ATOMS: atom_id res chain seq x y z
N MET A 1 10.46 -9.48 26.66
CA MET A 1 9.70 -8.22 26.45
C MET A 1 8.23 -8.61 26.39
N LYS A 2 7.37 -8.00 27.23
CA LYS A 2 5.93 -8.29 27.23
C LYS A 2 5.32 -7.66 25.99
N ASP A 3 4.68 -8.49 25.18
CA ASP A 3 3.91 -8.08 24.02
C ASP A 3 2.77 -7.18 24.51
N SER A 4 2.72 -5.93 24.05
CA SER A 4 1.79 -4.91 24.56
C SER A 4 0.34 -5.11 24.11
N GLY A 5 0.06 -6.23 23.41
CA GLY A 5 -1.22 -6.53 22.78
C GLY A 5 -1.54 -5.61 21.59
N ARG A 6 -0.63 -4.70 21.21
CA ARG A 6 -0.81 -3.80 20.08
C ARG A 6 -0.35 -4.50 18.79
N PRO A 7 -1.14 -4.44 17.71
CA PRO A 7 -0.75 -5.06 16.44
C PRO A 7 0.52 -4.39 15.90
N VAL A 8 1.52 -5.21 15.56
CA VAL A 8 2.80 -4.77 15.00
C VAL A 8 3.12 -5.55 13.74
N ALA A 9 3.80 -4.89 12.79
CA ALA A 9 4.39 -5.52 11.62
C ALA A 9 5.92 -5.41 11.69
N TRP A 10 6.60 -6.47 11.27
CA TRP A 10 8.05 -6.45 11.10
C TRP A 10 8.37 -6.25 9.63
N ILE A 11 9.13 -5.22 9.31
CA ILE A 11 9.58 -4.94 7.94
C ILE A 11 11.10 -4.97 7.86
N ASN A 12 11.65 -5.36 6.71
CA ASN A 12 13.06 -5.18 6.40
C ASN A 12 13.22 -3.85 5.67
N ALA A 13 13.93 -2.90 6.28
CA ALA A 13 14.25 -1.63 5.65
C ALA A 13 15.36 -1.79 4.61
N ASP A 14 15.46 -0.84 3.68
CA ASP A 14 16.42 -0.82 2.57
C ASP A 14 17.89 -0.92 3.03
N ASN A 15 18.17 -0.51 4.26
CA ASN A 15 19.49 -0.62 4.89
C ASN A 15 19.77 -2.01 5.51
N GLY A 16 18.91 -2.99 5.25
CA GLY A 16 19.00 -4.36 5.79
C GLY A 16 18.56 -4.51 7.24
N GLN A 17 18.13 -3.43 7.90
CA GLN A 17 17.67 -3.47 9.28
C GLN A 17 16.23 -4.01 9.35
N ARG A 18 15.99 -4.94 10.27
CA ARG A 18 14.64 -5.37 10.61
C ARG A 18 14.03 -4.38 11.62
N VAL A 19 12.92 -3.75 11.26
CA VAL A 19 12.26 -2.70 12.04
C VAL A 19 10.85 -3.16 12.43
N MET A 20 10.46 -2.85 13.66
CA MET A 20 9.09 -3.05 14.15
C MET A 20 8.29 -1.77 13.91
N ILE A 21 7.15 -1.88 13.22
CA ILE A 21 6.20 -0.79 13.05
C ILE A 21 4.94 -1.10 13.84
N MET A 22 4.52 -0.17 14.69
CA MET A 22 3.20 -0.24 15.33
C MET A 22 2.13 0.07 14.29
N LEU A 23 1.17 -0.83 14.14
CA LEU A 23 0.03 -0.65 13.23
C LEU A 23 -1.03 0.21 13.93
N GLU A 24 -0.73 1.48 14.17
CA GLU A 24 -1.71 2.42 14.71
C GLU A 24 -2.72 2.78 13.63
N GLU A 25 -4.01 2.55 13.89
CA GLU A 25 -5.11 2.74 12.94
C GLU A 25 -5.06 4.09 12.21
N ALA A 26 -4.76 5.17 12.94
CA ALA A 26 -4.64 6.51 12.36
C ALA A 26 -3.45 6.67 11.41
N SER A 27 -2.32 6.01 11.70
CA SER A 27 -1.12 6.06 10.85
C SER A 27 -1.33 5.24 9.57
N THR A 28 -1.87 4.03 9.69
CA THR A 28 -2.21 3.16 8.56
C THR A 28 -3.24 3.80 7.64
N ALA A 29 -4.32 4.37 8.21
CA ALA A 29 -5.34 5.08 7.44
C ALA A 29 -4.76 6.29 6.70
N THR A 30 -3.82 7.01 7.31
CA THR A 30 -3.12 8.13 6.66
C THR A 30 -2.27 7.66 5.49
N CYS A 31 -1.54 6.55 5.65
CA CYS A 31 -0.75 5.94 4.57
C CYS A 31 -1.64 5.50 3.40
N ILE A 32 -2.75 4.80 3.66
CA ILE A 32 -3.71 4.37 2.63
C ILE A 32 -4.31 5.59 1.92
N ARG A 33 -4.73 6.61 2.68
CA ARG A 33 -5.33 7.82 2.10
C ARG A 33 -4.34 8.56 1.20
N LYS A 34 -3.10 8.78 1.65
CA LYS A 34 -2.09 9.53 0.89
C LYS A 34 -1.53 8.73 -0.29
N GLY A 35 -1.29 7.42 -0.11
CA GLY A 35 -0.62 6.56 -1.07
C GLY A 35 -1.52 5.87 -2.09
N LEU A 36 -2.81 5.68 -1.77
CA LEU A 36 -3.75 4.98 -2.66
C LEU A 36 -4.98 5.82 -3.01
N VAL A 37 -5.70 6.34 -2.01
CA VAL A 37 -6.98 7.03 -2.25
C VAL A 37 -6.78 8.34 -3.00
N ASN A 38 -5.88 9.22 -2.54
CA ASN A 38 -5.66 10.51 -3.18
C ASN A 38 -5.12 10.37 -4.63
N PRO A 39 -4.17 9.48 -4.94
CA PRO A 39 -3.78 9.20 -6.33
C PRO A 39 -4.94 8.67 -7.17
N ALA A 40 -5.73 7.72 -6.65
CA ALA A 40 -6.89 7.18 -7.36
C ALA A 40 -7.94 8.24 -7.67
N GLU A 41 -8.20 9.18 -6.76
CA GLU A 41 -9.12 10.30 -6.99
C GLU A 41 -8.57 11.33 -7.99
N LYS A 42 -7.24 11.48 -8.10
CA LYS A 42 -6.62 12.34 -9.12
C LYS A 42 -6.76 11.75 -10.53
N GLU A 43 -6.55 10.45 -10.65
CA GLU A 43 -6.65 9.73 -11.93
C GLU A 43 -8.12 9.53 -12.35
N TYR A 44 -8.98 9.17 -11.39
CA TYR A 44 -10.40 8.90 -11.61
C TYR A 44 -11.25 9.84 -10.72
N PRO A 45 -11.57 11.04 -11.19
CA PRO A 45 -12.21 12.06 -10.37
C PRO A 45 -13.62 11.64 -9.89
N GLY A 46 -13.98 12.14 -8.72
CA GLY A 46 -15.31 11.95 -8.12
C GLY A 46 -15.48 10.60 -7.40
N GLN A 47 -16.68 10.03 -7.47
CA GLN A 47 -17.00 8.78 -6.75
C GLN A 47 -16.24 7.57 -7.33
N THR A 48 -15.75 7.66 -8.56
CA THR A 48 -15.05 6.60 -9.28
C THR A 48 -13.70 6.24 -8.63
N GLY A 49 -12.88 7.22 -8.26
CA GLY A 49 -11.56 6.96 -7.63
C GLY A 49 -11.66 6.31 -6.25
N LYS A 50 -12.68 6.68 -5.46
CA LYS A 50 -12.96 6.02 -4.17
C LYS A 50 -13.39 4.58 -4.34
N ALA A 51 -14.31 4.33 -5.28
CA ALA A 51 -14.77 2.99 -5.60
C ALA A 51 -13.62 2.12 -6.12
N PHE A 52 -12.76 2.68 -6.96
CA PHE A 52 -11.55 2.01 -7.45
C PHE A 52 -10.58 1.65 -6.32
N ALA A 53 -10.24 2.59 -5.43
CA ALA A 53 -9.33 2.32 -4.32
C ALA A 53 -9.86 1.21 -3.38
N LEU A 54 -11.17 1.21 -3.08
CA LEU A 54 -11.81 0.16 -2.29
C LEU A 54 -11.82 -1.19 -3.01
N HIS A 55 -12.15 -1.21 -4.30
CA HIS A 55 -12.10 -2.41 -5.12
C HIS A 55 -10.70 -3.02 -5.12
N MET A 56 -9.67 -2.18 -5.26
CA MET A 56 -8.28 -2.65 -5.24
C MET A 56 -7.85 -3.26 -3.91
N LEU A 57 -8.24 -2.64 -2.79
CA LEU A 57 -7.99 -3.21 -1.46
C LEU A 57 -8.71 -4.56 -1.31
N ASN A 58 -9.97 -4.65 -1.73
CA ASN A 58 -10.73 -5.90 -1.66
C ASN A 58 -10.08 -7.00 -2.49
N VAL A 59 -9.69 -6.72 -3.74
CA VAL A 59 -8.97 -7.65 -4.61
C VAL A 59 -7.69 -8.17 -3.93
N CYS A 60 -6.91 -7.29 -3.31
CA CYS A 60 -5.69 -7.68 -2.59
C CYS A 60 -5.95 -8.51 -1.33
N PHE A 61 -7.11 -8.35 -0.66
CA PHE A 61 -7.40 -9.02 0.61
C PHE A 61 -8.24 -10.28 0.49
N SER A 62 -9.15 -10.37 -0.48
CA SER A 62 -10.04 -11.52 -0.64
C SER A 62 -9.61 -12.46 -1.76
N GLY A 63 -8.91 -11.98 -2.80
CA GLY A 63 -8.57 -12.79 -3.98
C GLY A 63 -9.79 -13.36 -4.74
N ASP A 64 -11.01 -13.06 -4.29
CA ASP A 64 -12.23 -13.76 -4.69
C ASP A 64 -12.77 -13.30 -6.07
N ASP A 65 -12.35 -12.12 -6.57
CA ASP A 65 -12.87 -11.50 -7.80
C ASP A 65 -11.77 -11.20 -8.85
N ILE A 66 -10.61 -11.87 -8.78
CA ILE A 66 -9.53 -11.69 -9.76
C ILE A 66 -8.88 -13.02 -10.11
N SER A 67 -8.50 -13.20 -11.38
CA SER A 67 -7.68 -14.37 -11.75
C SER A 67 -6.29 -14.28 -11.15
N SER A 68 -5.59 -15.41 -11.01
CA SER A 68 -4.19 -15.46 -10.59
C SER A 68 -3.29 -14.53 -11.41
N GLU A 69 -3.48 -14.52 -12.73
CA GLU A 69 -2.72 -13.67 -13.65
C GLU A 69 -3.03 -12.20 -13.43
N GLY A 70 -4.29 -11.84 -13.17
CA GLY A 70 -4.69 -10.48 -12.85
C GLY A 70 -4.09 -10.02 -11.52
N LEU A 71 -4.08 -10.90 -10.51
CA LEU A 71 -3.50 -10.62 -9.20
C LEU A 71 -1.98 -10.41 -9.30
N ASP A 72 -1.28 -11.22 -10.09
CA ASP A 72 0.16 -11.09 -10.32
C ASP A 72 0.52 -9.78 -11.02
N VAL A 73 -0.27 -9.38 -12.04
CA VAL A 73 -0.09 -8.09 -12.72
C VAL A 73 -0.31 -6.93 -11.73
N MET A 74 -1.36 -6.98 -10.91
CA MET A 74 -1.61 -5.91 -9.92
C MET A 74 -0.51 -5.86 -8.85
N ASN A 75 -0.06 -7.01 -8.36
CA ASN A 75 1.05 -7.09 -7.42
C ASN A 75 2.37 -6.56 -8.01
N SER A 76 2.61 -6.77 -9.31
CA SER A 76 3.74 -6.16 -10.01
C SER A 76 3.56 -4.65 -10.09
N ILE A 77 2.41 -4.16 -10.55
CA ILE A 77 2.14 -2.72 -10.70
C ILE A 77 2.28 -1.97 -9.37
N PHE A 78 1.75 -2.51 -8.27
CA PHE A 78 1.92 -1.88 -6.96
C PHE A 78 3.38 -1.85 -6.52
N ARG A 79 4.12 -2.95 -6.70
CA ARG A 79 5.54 -3.05 -6.34
C ARG A 79 6.42 -2.16 -7.20
N ASP A 80 6.20 -2.16 -8.51
CA ASP A 80 6.91 -1.37 -9.49
C ASP A 80 6.59 0.12 -9.31
N GLY A 81 5.33 0.45 -9.01
CA GLY A 81 4.90 1.80 -8.66
C GLY A 81 5.62 2.35 -7.43
N VAL A 82 5.70 1.57 -6.35
CA VAL A 82 6.47 1.94 -5.15
C VAL A 82 7.97 2.10 -5.48
N THR A 83 8.53 1.15 -6.23
CA THR A 83 9.96 1.17 -6.60
C THR A 83 10.30 2.39 -7.46
N ASN A 84 9.45 2.72 -8.43
CA ASN A 84 9.63 3.87 -9.32
C ASN A 84 9.50 5.20 -8.57
N PHE A 85 8.53 5.31 -7.65
CA PHE A 85 8.39 6.49 -6.80
C PHE A 85 9.66 6.73 -5.96
N LEU A 86 10.18 5.70 -5.31
CA LEU A 86 11.40 5.78 -4.50
C LEU A 86 12.64 6.13 -5.35
N ALA A 87 12.72 5.64 -6.59
CA ALA A 87 13.80 5.98 -7.52
C ALA A 87 13.73 7.45 -7.98
N GLN A 88 12.53 8.00 -8.15
CA GLN A 88 12.32 9.41 -8.50
C GLN A 88 12.65 10.35 -7.33
N GLU A 89 12.31 10.00 -6.08
CA GLU A 89 12.72 10.80 -4.92
C GLU A 89 14.24 10.88 -4.75
N LYS A 90 14.97 9.78 -5.03
CA LYS A 90 16.44 9.76 -5.02
C LYS A 90 17.10 10.59 -6.12
N SER A 91 16.42 10.81 -7.24
CA SER A 91 16.97 11.57 -8.38
C SER A 91 16.71 13.08 -8.27
N ASN A 92 15.80 13.50 -7.40
CA ASN A 92 15.37 14.90 -7.22
C ASN A 92 15.95 15.55 -5.93
N GLY A 93 16.80 14.85 -5.18
CA GLY A 93 17.54 15.36 -4.02
C GLY A 93 19.03 15.46 -4.32
#